data_AF-A0A376ED13-F1
#
_entry.id   AF-A0A376ED13-F1
#
_cell.length_a   1.000
_cell.length_b   1.000
_cell.length_c   1.000
_cell.angle_alpha   90.00
_cell.angle_beta   90.00
_cell.angle_gamma   90.00
#
_symmetry.space_group_name_H-M   'P 1'
#
loop_
_entity.id
_entity.type
_entity.pdbx_description
1 polymer ?
#
loop_
_entity_poly.entity_id
_entity_poly.type
_entity_poly.pdbx_seq_one_letter_code
_entity_poly.pdbx_strand_id
1 'polypeptide(L)'
;MGTLKILLQSNAVNKFPIHEEIGKNWGNNGNFMTGRNWVKPLSGGTGAKQSTIPVGGIDNWEDKEHPFFTEIAPLPMGMDVATALYLLINRVDKKGEVSYDTTTKKLSLNWDQSHTAKMRENANYFIKKMNRANGGTRSHFLFNNGFGADVCYHPLGGCVLGKATNDYGKLKDHDNLYVLDGSLIPGTIGVNPFVTITAIAEYCIENLIRQNEFA
;
A
#
# COMPACT_ATOMS: atom_id res chain seq x y z
N MET A 1 8.35 -6.84 -1.62
CA MET A 1 8.19 -8.16 -2.26
C MET A 1 9.51 -8.89 -2.51
N GLY A 2 10.59 -8.22 -2.95
CA GLY A 2 11.88 -8.86 -3.24
C GLY A 2 12.46 -9.64 -2.05
N THR A 3 12.54 -9.03 -0.87
CA THR A 3 12.98 -9.66 0.38
C THR A 3 12.21 -10.95 0.69
N LEU A 4 10.88 -10.92 0.59
CA LEU A 4 10.04 -12.10 0.81
C LEU A 4 10.34 -13.20 -0.20
N LYS A 5 10.56 -12.86 -1.47
CA LYS A 5 10.95 -13.84 -2.48
C LYS A 5 12.25 -14.52 -2.10
N ILE A 6 13.28 -13.76 -1.71
CA ILE A 6 14.59 -14.31 -1.33
C ILE A 6 14.45 -15.26 -0.13
N LEU A 7 13.83 -14.80 0.96
CA LEU A 7 13.72 -15.57 2.20
C LEU A 7 12.85 -16.83 2.03
N LEU A 8 11.64 -16.69 1.49
CA LEU A 8 10.70 -17.80 1.34
C LEU A 8 11.18 -18.82 0.30
N GLN A 9 11.77 -18.36 -0.81
CA GLN A 9 12.38 -19.27 -1.79
C GLN A 9 13.57 -20.03 -1.18
N SER A 10 14.43 -19.34 -0.42
CA SER A 10 15.60 -19.98 0.20
C SER A 10 15.19 -21.02 1.23
N ASN A 11 14.15 -20.76 2.01
CA ASN A 11 13.58 -21.77 2.91
C ASN A 11 13.00 -22.97 2.14
N ALA A 12 12.15 -22.72 1.14
CA ALA A 12 11.46 -23.78 0.42
C ALA A 12 12.43 -24.69 -0.36
N VAL A 13 13.45 -24.09 -1.01
CA VAL A 13 14.39 -24.79 -1.90
C VAL A 13 15.62 -25.30 -1.17
N ASN A 14 16.23 -24.48 -0.30
CA ASN A 14 17.52 -24.78 0.32
C ASN A 14 17.41 -25.10 1.82
N LYS A 15 16.19 -25.18 2.38
CA LYS A 15 15.95 -25.37 3.82
C LYS A 15 16.61 -24.32 4.70
N PHE A 16 16.84 -23.12 4.16
CA PHE A 16 17.29 -21.97 4.94
C PHE A 16 16.30 -21.72 6.08
N PRO A 17 16.71 -21.74 7.36
CA PRO A 17 15.78 -21.58 8.46
C PRO A 17 15.19 -20.16 8.43
N ILE A 18 13.88 -20.02 8.64
CA ILE A 18 13.21 -18.72 8.71
C ILE A 18 12.28 -18.72 9.92
N HIS A 19 12.19 -17.59 10.60
CA HIS A 19 11.22 -17.39 11.68
C HIS A 19 9.77 -17.50 11.13
N GLU A 20 8.85 -18.04 11.93
CA GLU A 20 7.46 -18.29 11.52
C GLU A 20 6.66 -17.04 11.14
N GLU A 21 7.15 -15.85 11.47
CA GLU A 21 6.52 -14.57 11.14
C GLU A 21 6.87 -14.07 9.73
N ILE A 22 7.85 -14.69 9.06
CA ILE A 22 8.18 -14.36 7.67
C ILE A 22 7.04 -14.78 6.75
N GLY A 23 6.61 -13.86 5.90
CA GLY A 23 5.45 -13.98 5.03
C GLY A 23 4.16 -13.40 5.61
N LYS A 24 4.05 -13.23 6.94
CA LYS A 24 2.83 -12.74 7.59
C LYS A 24 2.72 -11.21 7.62
N ASN A 25 1.53 -10.71 7.97
CA ASN A 25 1.26 -9.28 8.20
C ASN A 25 1.52 -8.39 6.96
N TRP A 26 1.34 -8.91 5.76
CA TRP A 26 1.48 -8.14 4.52
C TRP A 26 0.25 -7.26 4.26
N GLY A 27 0.44 -6.12 3.62
CA GLY A 27 -0.66 -5.26 3.15
C GLY A 27 -0.27 -4.38 1.98
N ASN A 28 -1.26 -3.92 1.22
CA ASN A 28 -1.10 -3.02 0.09
C ASN A 28 -1.10 -1.52 0.51
N ASN A 29 -0.81 -1.21 1.78
CA ASN A 29 -1.01 0.10 2.39
C ASN A 29 -2.45 0.63 2.30
N GLY A 30 -3.42 -0.23 2.03
CA GLY A 30 -4.81 0.16 1.80
C GLY A 30 -5.03 0.91 0.49
N ASN A 31 -4.17 0.70 -0.52
CA ASN A 31 -4.34 1.29 -1.84
C ASN A 31 -5.67 0.85 -2.45
N PHE A 32 -6.46 1.83 -2.87
CA PHE A 32 -7.73 1.59 -3.54
C PHE A 32 -8.01 2.76 -4.49
N MET A 33 -8.28 2.49 -5.76
CA MET A 33 -8.53 3.56 -6.73
C MET A 33 -10.02 3.75 -7.00
N THR A 34 -10.41 4.99 -7.25
CA THR A 34 -11.77 5.33 -7.69
C THR A 34 -11.77 6.63 -8.51
N GLY A 35 -12.92 7.01 -9.05
CA GLY A 35 -13.08 8.25 -9.79
C GLY A 35 -14.48 8.83 -9.72
N ARG A 36 -14.55 10.13 -10.03
CA ARG A 36 -15.80 10.89 -10.17
C ARG A 36 -15.85 11.58 -11.53
N ASN A 37 -17.00 11.55 -12.19
CA ASN A 37 -17.25 12.22 -13.47
C ASN A 37 -18.11 13.48 -13.29
N TRP A 38 -18.00 14.40 -14.24
CA TRP A 38 -18.90 15.54 -14.42
C TRP A 38 -19.04 16.42 -13.17
N VAL A 39 -17.94 16.61 -12.44
CA VAL A 39 -17.90 17.51 -11.29
C VAL A 39 -17.76 18.93 -11.80
N LYS A 40 -18.80 19.76 -11.61
CA LYS A 40 -18.84 21.15 -12.07
C LYS A 40 -18.33 21.34 -13.53
N PRO A 41 -18.88 20.61 -14.51
CA PRO A 41 -18.27 20.46 -15.83
C PRO A 41 -18.27 21.77 -16.65
N LEU A 42 -19.15 22.72 -16.33
CA LEU A 42 -19.27 24.01 -17.02
C LEU A 42 -18.42 25.12 -16.37
N SER A 43 -17.72 24.85 -15.26
CA SER A 43 -16.96 25.87 -14.51
C SER A 43 -15.49 25.50 -14.30
N GLY A 44 -14.90 24.72 -15.20
CA GLY A 44 -13.45 24.50 -15.23
C GLY A 44 -12.96 23.06 -15.38
N GLY A 45 -13.82 22.04 -15.20
CA GLY A 45 -13.45 20.63 -15.43
C GLY A 45 -12.19 20.17 -14.68
N THR A 46 -11.54 19.11 -15.17
CA THR A 46 -10.18 18.72 -14.70
C THR A 46 -9.09 19.19 -15.66
N GLY A 47 -9.46 19.71 -16.84
CA GLY A 47 -8.55 20.27 -17.83
C GLY A 47 -7.80 19.21 -18.65
N ALA A 48 -7.34 19.63 -19.82
CA ALA A 48 -6.63 18.76 -20.77
C ALA A 48 -5.12 18.59 -20.47
N LYS A 49 -4.54 19.50 -19.67
CA LYS A 49 -3.11 19.51 -19.32
C LYS A 49 -2.97 19.28 -17.82
N GLN A 50 -2.66 18.04 -17.45
CA GLN A 50 -2.47 17.65 -16.05
C GLN A 50 -1.01 17.26 -15.85
N SER A 51 -0.37 17.82 -14.81
CA SER A 51 0.94 17.34 -14.35
C SER A 51 0.82 15.87 -13.97
N THR A 52 1.85 15.07 -14.26
CA THR A 52 1.91 13.67 -13.81
C THR A 52 2.28 13.55 -12.32
N ILE A 53 2.62 14.67 -11.67
CA ILE A 53 2.95 14.74 -10.26
C ILE A 53 1.72 15.23 -9.48
N PRO A 54 1.10 14.37 -8.64
CA PRO A 54 0.05 14.78 -7.72
C PRO A 54 0.58 15.76 -6.68
N VAL A 55 -0.20 16.81 -6.38
CA VAL A 55 0.16 17.85 -5.40
C VAL A 55 -0.97 18.15 -4.41
N GLY A 56 -2.08 17.43 -4.52
CA GLY A 56 -3.26 17.61 -3.69
C GLY A 56 -3.68 16.30 -3.03
N GLY A 57 -4.13 16.40 -1.77
CA GLY A 57 -4.70 15.30 -1.02
C GLY A 57 -5.89 15.75 -0.19
N ILE A 58 -6.73 14.79 0.18
CA ILE A 58 -7.86 14.97 1.09
C ILE A 58 -7.60 14.04 2.27
N ASP A 59 -7.47 14.62 3.44
CA ASP A 59 -7.26 13.90 4.69
C ASP A 59 -8.59 13.68 5.40
N ASN A 60 -8.96 12.41 5.58
CA ASN A 60 -10.09 11.96 6.40
C ASN A 60 -9.62 10.83 7.34
N TRP A 61 -8.34 10.82 7.72
CA TRP A 61 -7.70 9.69 8.41
C TRP A 61 -8.22 9.48 9.85
N GLU A 62 -8.61 10.58 10.51
CA GLU A 62 -9.13 10.60 11.88
C GLU A 62 -10.65 10.33 11.97
N ASP A 63 -11.34 10.16 10.84
CA ASP A 63 -12.74 9.74 10.86
C ASP A 63 -12.86 8.33 11.45
N LYS A 64 -13.72 8.17 12.45
CA LYS A 64 -13.85 6.91 13.21
C LYS A 64 -14.45 5.78 12.38
N GLU A 65 -15.32 6.09 11.42
CA GLU A 65 -16.08 5.09 10.65
C GLU A 65 -15.48 4.87 9.25
N HIS A 66 -14.93 5.94 8.67
CA HIS A 66 -14.41 5.97 7.31
C HIS A 66 -13.00 6.59 7.22
N PRO A 67 -11.98 6.01 7.88
CA PRO A 67 -10.62 6.54 7.86
C PRO A 67 -9.94 6.29 6.51
N PHE A 68 -9.52 7.37 5.85
CA PHE A 68 -8.67 7.30 4.64
C PHE A 68 -7.90 8.61 4.44
N PHE A 69 -6.76 8.51 3.78
CA PHE A 69 -6.10 9.62 3.11
C PHE A 69 -6.27 9.40 1.62
N THR A 70 -6.58 10.41 0.82
CA THR A 70 -6.68 10.23 -0.63
C THR A 70 -5.93 11.29 -1.41
N GLU A 71 -5.10 10.82 -2.32
CA GLU A 71 -4.40 11.63 -3.31
C GLU A 71 -5.36 11.98 -4.45
N ILE A 72 -5.30 13.23 -4.92
CA ILE A 72 -5.95 13.67 -6.16
C ILE A 72 -4.99 13.33 -7.30
N ALA A 73 -5.24 12.19 -7.94
CA ALA A 73 -4.36 11.65 -8.96
C ALA A 73 -4.67 12.29 -10.33
N PRO A 74 -3.63 12.60 -11.14
CA PRO A 74 -3.84 13.05 -12.50
C PRO A 74 -4.32 11.92 -13.41
N LEU A 75 -5.05 12.29 -14.46
CA LEU A 75 -5.47 11.41 -15.55
C LEU A 75 -5.01 12.03 -16.89
N PRO A 76 -3.73 11.87 -17.27
CA PRO A 76 -3.08 12.62 -18.34
C PRO A 76 -3.45 12.09 -19.74
N MET A 77 -4.70 12.32 -20.16
CA MET A 77 -5.25 11.84 -21.45
C MET A 77 -4.96 12.78 -22.64
N GLY A 78 -4.36 13.95 -22.39
CA GLY A 78 -4.15 14.99 -23.42
C GLY A 78 -5.42 15.71 -23.87
N MET A 79 -6.57 15.40 -23.25
CA MET A 79 -7.88 16.02 -23.48
C MET A 79 -8.66 16.06 -22.17
N ASP A 80 -9.62 16.98 -22.05
CA ASP A 80 -10.49 17.03 -20.88
C ASP A 80 -11.53 15.90 -20.96
N VAL A 81 -11.41 14.93 -20.06
CA VAL A 81 -12.29 13.76 -19.96
C VAL A 81 -13.33 13.91 -18.83
N ALA A 82 -13.47 15.11 -18.25
CA ALA A 82 -14.39 15.44 -17.16
C ALA A 82 -14.37 14.43 -16.00
N THR A 83 -13.21 13.81 -15.75
CA THR A 83 -13.01 12.73 -14.78
C THR A 83 -11.91 13.13 -13.81
N ALA A 84 -12.22 13.05 -12.51
CA ALA A 84 -11.25 13.17 -11.44
C ALA A 84 -10.90 11.77 -10.91
N LEU A 85 -9.61 11.45 -10.84
CA LEU A 85 -9.10 10.18 -10.37
C LEU A 85 -8.55 10.31 -8.94
N TYR A 86 -8.71 9.27 -8.14
CA TYR A 86 -8.29 9.27 -6.74
C TYR A 86 -7.59 7.96 -6.40
N LEU A 87 -6.47 8.06 -5.70
CA LEU A 87 -5.83 6.95 -5.01
C LEU A 87 -6.09 7.12 -3.52
N LEU A 88 -6.85 6.19 -2.93
CA LEU A 88 -7.09 6.14 -1.50
C LEU A 88 -6.03 5.27 -0.84
N ILE A 89 -5.60 5.69 0.34
CA ILE A 89 -4.80 4.95 1.31
C ILE A 89 -5.68 4.75 2.53
N ASN A 90 -5.89 3.48 2.89
CA ASN A 90 -6.83 3.07 3.93
C ASN A 90 -6.10 2.36 5.06
N ARG A 91 -6.79 2.22 6.20
CA ARG A 91 -6.42 1.19 7.18
C ARG A 91 -6.55 -0.19 6.51
N VAL A 92 -5.67 -1.10 6.95
CA VAL A 92 -5.66 -2.49 6.48
C VAL A 92 -5.97 -3.35 7.69
N ASP A 93 -7.25 -3.63 7.90
CA ASP A 93 -7.75 -4.34 9.08
C ASP A 93 -7.41 -5.84 9.01
N LYS A 94 -7.53 -6.43 7.82
CA LYS A 94 -7.14 -7.81 7.53
C LYS A 94 -5.83 -7.81 6.74
N LYS A 95 -4.76 -8.32 7.34
CA LYS A 95 -3.47 -8.49 6.66
C LYS A 95 -3.48 -9.76 5.81
N GLY A 96 -2.73 -9.72 4.71
CA GLY A 96 -2.46 -10.89 3.88
C GLY A 96 -1.23 -11.66 4.34
N GLU A 97 -1.01 -12.80 3.69
CA GLU A 97 0.16 -13.65 3.89
C GLU A 97 0.80 -14.00 2.56
N VAL A 98 2.12 -14.08 2.54
CA VAL A 98 2.93 -14.39 1.36
C VAL A 98 3.65 -15.70 1.60
N SER A 99 3.51 -16.64 0.67
CA SER A 99 4.21 -17.92 0.67
C SER A 99 4.96 -18.11 -0.66
N TYR A 100 5.80 -19.15 -0.74
CA TYR A 100 6.48 -19.52 -1.98
C TYR A 100 5.94 -20.86 -2.48
N ASP A 101 5.43 -20.87 -3.71
CA ASP A 101 4.96 -22.07 -4.40
C ASP A 101 6.13 -22.68 -5.18
N THR A 102 6.52 -23.90 -4.80
CA THR A 102 7.64 -24.63 -5.40
C THR A 102 7.31 -25.21 -6.78
N THR A 103 6.03 -25.46 -7.08
CA THR A 103 5.57 -25.93 -8.38
C THR A 103 5.60 -24.81 -9.41
N THR A 104 5.03 -23.65 -9.08
CA THR A 104 5.00 -22.50 -10.00
C THR A 104 6.26 -21.64 -9.93
N LYS A 105 7.13 -21.85 -8.91
CA LYS A 105 8.35 -21.09 -8.64
C LYS A 105 8.11 -19.59 -8.46
N LYS A 106 6.98 -19.25 -7.82
CA LYS A 106 6.52 -17.87 -7.62
C LYS A 106 6.12 -17.65 -6.18
N LEU A 107 6.09 -16.37 -5.79
CA LEU A 107 5.37 -15.99 -4.59
C LEU A 107 3.87 -16.19 -4.82
N SER A 108 3.21 -16.79 -3.84
CA SER A 108 1.76 -16.82 -3.72
C SER A 108 1.36 -15.82 -2.64
N LEU A 109 0.37 -14.99 -2.95
CA LEU A 109 -0.16 -14.00 -2.03
C LEU A 109 -1.59 -14.41 -1.67
N ASN A 110 -1.81 -14.71 -0.39
CA ASN A 110 -3.14 -14.86 0.17
C ASN A 110 -3.76 -13.46 0.35
N TRP A 111 -4.41 -13.00 -0.70
CA TRP A 111 -5.10 -11.71 -0.76
C TRP A 111 -6.28 -11.81 -1.71
N ASP A 112 -7.43 -11.36 -1.25
CA ASP A 112 -8.71 -11.47 -1.97
C ASP A 112 -9.60 -10.25 -1.68
N GLN A 113 -10.82 -10.27 -2.20
CA GLN A 113 -11.78 -9.19 -2.02
C GLN A 113 -12.14 -8.92 -0.55
N SER A 114 -12.05 -9.92 0.34
CA SER A 114 -12.33 -9.72 1.76
C SER A 114 -11.31 -8.79 2.43
N HIS A 115 -10.09 -8.71 1.90
CA HIS A 115 -9.03 -7.83 2.42
C HIS A 115 -9.29 -6.35 2.06
N THR A 116 -10.09 -6.08 1.03
CA THR A 116 -10.35 -4.73 0.52
C THR A 116 -11.80 -4.28 0.74
N ALA A 117 -12.62 -5.05 1.46
CA ALA A 117 -14.02 -4.75 1.70
C ALA A 117 -14.22 -3.37 2.34
N LYS A 118 -13.50 -3.08 3.43
CA LYS A 118 -13.58 -1.78 4.12
C LYS A 118 -13.05 -0.62 3.26
N MET A 119 -12.05 -0.88 2.43
CA MET A 119 -11.51 0.11 1.48
C MET A 119 -12.55 0.49 0.43
N ARG A 120 -13.32 -0.48 -0.06
CA ARG A 120 -14.46 -0.25 -0.96
C ARG A 120 -15.57 0.55 -0.29
N GLU A 121 -15.88 0.26 0.98
CA GLU A 121 -16.84 1.05 1.75
C GLU A 121 -16.40 2.52 1.86
N ASN A 122 -15.13 2.76 2.20
CA ASN A 122 -14.57 4.11 2.29
C ASN A 122 -14.59 4.83 0.95
N ALA A 123 -14.23 4.17 -0.15
CA ALA A 123 -14.32 4.74 -1.50
C ALA A 123 -15.78 5.10 -1.85
N ASN A 124 -16.74 4.25 -1.51
CA ASN A 124 -18.17 4.51 -1.73
C ASN A 124 -18.69 5.69 -0.89
N TYR A 125 -18.29 5.76 0.39
CA TYR A 125 -18.59 6.89 1.27
C TYR A 125 -18.03 8.19 0.69
N PHE A 126 -16.75 8.20 0.30
CA PHE A 126 -16.07 9.35 -0.29
C PHE A 126 -16.81 9.86 -1.54
N ILE A 127 -17.10 8.98 -2.50
CA ILE A 127 -17.82 9.34 -3.73
C ILE A 127 -19.19 9.96 -3.41
N LYS A 128 -19.97 9.32 -2.53
CA LYS A 128 -21.31 9.80 -2.17
C LYS A 128 -21.24 11.17 -1.48
N LYS A 129 -20.34 11.36 -0.53
CA LYS A 129 -20.16 12.62 0.21
C LYS A 129 -19.76 13.75 -0.74
N MET A 130 -18.79 13.51 -1.61
CA MET A 130 -18.33 14.50 -2.58
C MET A 130 -19.38 14.82 -3.65
N ASN A 131 -20.12 13.82 -4.12
CA ASN A 131 -21.22 14.04 -5.09
C ASN A 131 -22.38 14.81 -4.46
N ARG A 132 -22.73 14.54 -3.19
CA ARG A 132 -23.77 15.30 -2.49
C ARG A 132 -23.41 16.78 -2.34
N ALA A 133 -22.14 17.06 -2.08
CA ALA A 133 -21.67 18.43 -1.89
C ALA A 133 -21.49 19.22 -3.20
N ASN A 134 -21.09 18.55 -4.30
CA ASN A 134 -20.61 19.23 -5.50
C ASN A 134 -21.23 18.75 -6.83
N GLY A 135 -22.19 17.82 -6.77
CA GLY A 135 -22.70 17.12 -7.95
C GLY A 135 -21.68 16.14 -8.54
N GLY A 136 -21.96 15.68 -9.76
CA GLY A 136 -21.19 14.64 -10.44
C GLY A 136 -21.66 13.22 -10.13
N THR A 137 -21.00 12.24 -10.73
CA THR A 137 -21.35 10.83 -10.64
C THR A 137 -20.12 9.96 -10.41
N ARG A 138 -20.31 8.69 -10.05
CA ARG A 138 -19.21 7.72 -10.04
C ARG A 138 -18.70 7.48 -11.46
N SER A 139 -17.39 7.35 -11.63
CA SER A 139 -16.79 6.96 -12.90
C SER A 139 -16.93 5.47 -13.17
N HIS A 140 -18.11 5.02 -13.60
CA HIS A 140 -18.42 3.59 -13.79
C HIS A 140 -17.49 2.87 -14.77
N PHE A 141 -16.97 3.57 -15.77
CA PHE A 141 -16.04 3.02 -16.77
C PHE A 141 -14.59 2.90 -16.28
N LEU A 142 -14.24 3.48 -15.14
CA LEU A 142 -12.94 3.22 -14.52
C LEU A 142 -12.99 1.91 -13.74
N PHE A 143 -11.95 1.09 -13.88
CA PHE A 143 -11.76 -0.15 -13.12
C PHE A 143 -12.97 -1.11 -13.22
N ASN A 144 -13.35 -1.76 -12.11
CA ASN A 144 -14.55 -2.57 -12.00
C ASN A 144 -15.69 -1.72 -11.40
N ASN A 145 -16.49 -1.09 -12.27
CA ASN A 145 -17.64 -0.28 -11.89
C ASN A 145 -17.29 0.92 -11.00
N GLY A 146 -16.16 1.59 -11.29
CA GLY A 146 -15.63 2.72 -10.56
C GLY A 146 -14.79 2.37 -9.32
N PHE A 147 -14.49 1.09 -9.10
CA PHE A 147 -13.73 0.63 -7.93
C PHE A 147 -12.54 -0.24 -8.36
N GLY A 148 -11.32 0.26 -8.10
CA GLY A 148 -10.06 -0.41 -8.36
C GLY A 148 -9.49 -1.01 -7.08
N ALA A 149 -9.96 -2.20 -6.72
CA ALA A 149 -9.50 -2.94 -5.54
C ALA A 149 -8.18 -3.69 -5.79
N ASP A 150 -7.88 -4.02 -7.05
CA ASP A 150 -6.76 -4.88 -7.45
C ASP A 150 -5.49 -4.07 -7.72
N VAL A 151 -5.24 -3.03 -6.91
CA VAL A 151 -4.10 -2.12 -7.05
C VAL A 151 -3.21 -2.17 -5.81
N CYS A 152 -1.90 -2.12 -6.03
CA CYS A 152 -0.91 -2.03 -4.99
C CYS A 152 0.35 -1.34 -5.54
N TYR A 153 0.49 -0.05 -5.26
CA TYR A 153 1.74 0.68 -5.48
C TYR A 153 2.64 0.63 -4.23
N HIS A 154 2.03 0.40 -3.07
CA HIS A 154 2.66 0.49 -1.77
C HIS A 154 2.64 -0.88 -1.04
N PRO A 155 3.34 -1.93 -1.53
CA PRO A 155 3.42 -3.20 -0.83
C PRO A 155 4.27 -3.08 0.44
N LEU A 156 3.70 -3.41 1.60
CA LEU A 156 4.33 -3.28 2.91
C LEU A 156 4.18 -4.58 3.70
N GLY A 157 5.19 -4.94 4.49
CA GLY A 157 5.12 -6.09 5.40
C GLY A 157 5.63 -7.40 4.84
N GLY A 158 5.37 -8.48 5.58
CA GLY A 158 5.91 -9.82 5.33
C GLY A 158 7.22 -10.11 6.07
N CYS A 159 7.96 -9.12 6.56
CA CYS A 159 9.13 -9.32 7.41
C CYS A 159 9.15 -8.24 8.50
N VAL A 160 8.07 -8.19 9.28
CA VAL A 160 7.75 -7.04 10.14
C VAL A 160 8.78 -6.85 11.27
N LEU A 161 9.17 -5.59 11.49
CA LEU A 161 10.08 -5.16 12.56
C LEU A 161 9.61 -5.64 13.94
N GLY A 162 10.51 -6.20 14.75
CA GLY A 162 10.20 -6.79 16.06
C GLY A 162 9.46 -8.14 16.02
N LYS A 163 8.87 -8.53 14.87
CA LYS A 163 8.20 -9.82 14.67
C LYS A 163 9.11 -10.84 14.00
N ALA A 164 9.50 -10.59 12.76
CA ALA A 164 10.41 -11.44 11.98
C ALA A 164 11.88 -11.06 12.17
N THR A 165 12.12 -9.81 12.56
CA THR A 165 13.43 -9.27 12.90
C THR A 165 13.43 -8.81 14.37
N ASN A 166 14.59 -8.45 14.91
CA ASN A 166 14.66 -7.63 16.12
C ASN A 166 14.16 -6.19 15.84
N ASP A 167 14.31 -5.28 16.81
CA ASP A 167 13.84 -3.89 16.69
C ASP A 167 14.67 -3.03 15.73
N TYR A 168 15.75 -3.57 15.15
CA TYR A 168 16.68 -2.87 14.27
C TYR A 168 16.88 -3.57 12.92
N GLY A 169 15.99 -4.51 12.56
CA GLY A 169 16.01 -5.16 11.26
C GLY A 169 16.95 -6.37 11.12
N LYS A 170 17.64 -6.80 12.19
CA LYS A 170 18.38 -8.09 12.19
C LYS A 170 17.39 -9.24 12.16
N LEU A 171 17.52 -10.14 11.19
CA LEU A 171 16.65 -11.31 11.06
C LEU A 171 16.77 -12.19 12.29
N LYS A 172 15.64 -12.59 12.89
CA LYS A 172 15.66 -13.51 14.04
C LYS A 172 16.31 -14.83 13.65
N ASP A 173 17.02 -15.43 14.59
CA ASP A 173 17.71 -16.73 14.45
C ASP A 173 18.87 -16.73 13.43
N HIS A 174 19.33 -15.56 13.00
CA HIS A 174 20.48 -15.42 12.09
C HIS A 174 21.45 -14.34 12.55
N ASP A 175 22.73 -14.62 12.40
CA ASP A 175 23.78 -13.63 12.53
C ASP A 175 24.04 -12.96 11.19
N ASN A 176 24.38 -11.67 11.23
CA ASN A 176 24.85 -10.91 10.07
C ASN A 176 23.87 -10.85 8.89
N LEU A 177 22.57 -11.01 9.14
CA LEU A 177 21.52 -10.92 8.13
C LEU A 177 20.47 -9.87 8.51
N TYR A 178 20.28 -8.88 7.65
CA TYR A 178 19.51 -7.68 7.94
C TYR A 178 18.48 -7.38 6.85
N VAL A 179 17.35 -6.82 7.24
CA VAL A 179 16.27 -6.33 6.37
C VAL A 179 16.03 -4.86 6.67
N LEU A 180 16.08 -3.99 5.66
CA LEU A 180 16.00 -2.53 5.79
C LEU A 180 15.09 -1.90 4.73
N ASP A 181 14.01 -2.59 4.36
CA ASP A 181 13.07 -2.14 3.32
C ASP A 181 11.62 -2.11 3.81
N GLY A 182 10.67 -1.84 2.90
CA GLY A 182 9.24 -1.77 3.22
C GLY A 182 8.63 -3.07 3.78
N SER A 183 9.33 -4.21 3.73
CA SER A 183 8.86 -5.45 4.37
C SER A 183 8.86 -5.38 5.90
N LEU A 184 9.60 -4.44 6.50
CA LEU A 184 9.59 -4.14 7.93
C LEU A 184 8.26 -3.53 8.42
N ILE A 185 7.50 -2.90 7.53
CA ILE A 185 6.32 -2.10 7.87
C ILE A 185 5.08 -3.01 8.01
N PRO A 186 4.23 -2.90 9.06
CA PRO A 186 3.11 -3.81 9.29
C PRO A 186 1.89 -3.54 8.38
N GLY A 187 2.08 -3.64 7.05
CA GLY A 187 1.05 -3.65 6.02
C GLY A 187 0.41 -2.30 5.66
N THR A 188 0.41 -1.31 6.55
CA THR A 188 -0.06 0.06 6.25
C THR A 188 0.56 1.08 7.21
N ILE A 189 0.72 2.31 6.74
CA ILE A 189 1.11 3.50 7.52
C ILE A 189 0.21 4.71 7.26
N GLY A 190 -0.80 4.59 6.39
CA GLY A 190 -1.79 5.64 6.15
C GLY A 190 -1.38 6.78 5.22
N VAL A 191 -0.13 6.82 4.77
CA VAL A 191 0.41 7.80 3.81
C VAL A 191 1.32 7.13 2.77
N ASN A 192 1.77 7.87 1.77
CA ASN A 192 2.77 7.41 0.80
C ASN A 192 4.06 7.00 1.55
N PRO A 193 4.60 5.79 1.35
CA PRO A 193 5.41 5.15 2.40
C PRO A 193 6.90 5.45 2.37
N PHE A 194 7.43 6.01 1.30
CA PHE A 194 8.89 6.01 1.10
C PHE A 194 9.63 6.80 2.19
N VAL A 195 9.09 7.92 2.67
CA VAL A 195 9.73 8.71 3.75
C VAL A 195 9.84 7.89 5.04
N THR A 196 8.80 7.13 5.38
CA THR A 196 8.81 6.26 6.56
C THR A 196 9.76 5.08 6.40
N ILE A 197 9.82 4.47 5.21
CA ILE A 197 10.79 3.41 4.91
C ILE A 197 12.22 3.94 5.06
N THR A 198 12.52 5.12 4.50
CA THR A 198 13.83 5.77 4.65
C THR A 198 14.15 6.03 6.12
N ALA A 199 13.22 6.63 6.87
CA ALA A 199 13.45 6.95 8.29
C ALA A 199 13.70 5.69 9.14
N ILE A 200 12.97 4.60 8.90
CA ILE A 200 13.18 3.33 9.60
C ILE A 200 14.50 2.69 9.18
N ALA A 201 14.88 2.74 7.90
CA ALA A 201 16.17 2.23 7.45
C ALA A 201 17.33 2.96 8.14
N GLU A 202 17.27 4.30 8.22
CA GLU A 202 18.25 5.13 8.94
C GLU A 202 18.31 4.78 10.43
N TYR A 203 17.15 4.69 11.09
CA TYR A 203 17.08 4.30 12.49
C TYR A 203 17.69 2.91 12.75
N CYS A 204 17.37 1.93 11.92
CA CYS A 204 17.87 0.56 12.06
C CYS A 204 19.39 0.50 11.86
N ILE A 205 19.91 1.07 10.76
CA ILE A 205 21.34 0.98 10.45
C ILE A 205 22.20 1.69 11.50
N GLU A 206 21.75 2.85 12.01
CA GLU A 206 22.45 3.56 13.07
C GLU A 206 22.57 2.70 14.34
N ASN A 207 21.49 2.03 14.74
CA ASN A 207 21.47 1.19 15.94
C ASN A 207 22.30 -0.08 15.79
N LEU A 208 22.27 -0.72 14.61
CA LEU A 208 23.12 -1.88 14.31
C LEU A 208 24.62 -1.52 14.41
N ILE A 209 25.01 -0.36 13.88
CA ILE A 209 26.38 0.15 13.99
C ILE A 209 26.74 0.42 15.46
N ARG A 210 25.87 1.09 16.22
CA ARG A 210 26.10 1.41 17.64
C ARG A 210 26.23 0.16 18.52
N GLN A 211 25.55 -0.92 18.15
CA GLN A 211 25.62 -2.22 18.84
C GLN A 211 26.80 -3.08 18.38
N ASN A 212 27.60 -2.58 17.44
CA ASN A 212 28.77 -3.27 16.90
C ASN A 212 28.41 -4.61 16.23
N GLU A 213 27.24 -4.69 15.59
CA GLU A 213 26.71 -5.90 14.93
C GLU A 213 27.47 -6.29 13.64
N PHE A 214 28.45 -5.49 13.20
CA PHE A 214 29.22 -5.72 11.97
C PHE A 214 30.68 -6.09 12.21
N ALA A 215 31.11 -6.22 13.48
CA ALA A 215 32.50 -6.47 13.86
C ALA A 215 32.85 -7.96 13.94
#